data_AF-A0A934EL83-F1
#
_entry.id   AF-A0A934EL83-F1
#
_cell.length_a   1.000
_cell.length_b   1.000
_cell.length_c   1.000
_cell.angle_alpha   90.00
_cell.angle_beta   90.00
_cell.angle_gamma   90.00
#
_symmetry.space_group_name_H-M   'P 1'
#
loop_
_entity.id
_entity.type
_entity.pdbx_description
1 polymer ?
#
loop_
_entity_poly.entity_id
_entity_poly.type
_entity_poly.pdbx_seq_one_letter_code
_entity_poly.pdbx_strand_id
1 'polypeptide(L)'
;MLIVLFLLTVVVAVVFPRIRRKLVGVLRTVQGLAATSQKPLKLYLDIDQGTYWMMLVEGKEERIPLDPAWKIPRSLPESIRFTEVSIGQDKRFSGRVNVSFFANGRIEPVTLYLTDAKNNLLGLAVDSLTGGIRVSDERLDPPLNPIIPERVRLLLKPNQQGGAGTSQRGLVPNQ
;
A
#
# COMPACT_ATOMS: atom_id res chain seq x y z
N MET A 1 9.91 18.07 -37.32
CA MET A 1 10.63 17.59 -36.12
C MET A 1 10.32 18.42 -34.87
N LEU A 2 10.34 19.75 -34.93
CA LEU A 2 10.09 20.64 -33.78
C LEU A 2 8.66 20.52 -33.20
N ILE A 3 7.64 20.35 -34.05
CA ILE A 3 6.24 20.13 -33.64
C ILE A 3 6.06 18.83 -32.84
N VAL A 4 6.79 17.78 -33.20
CA VAL A 4 6.72 16.48 -32.51
C VAL A 4 7.33 16.60 -31.10
N LEU A 5 8.48 17.27 -30.99
CA LEU A 5 9.12 17.57 -29.70
C LEU A 5 8.22 18.45 -28.82
N PHE A 6 7.57 19.45 -29.40
CA PHE A 6 6.65 20.33 -28.67
C PHE A 6 5.43 19.58 -28.14
N LEU A 7 4.78 18.76 -28.97
CA LEU A 7 3.67 17.89 -28.56
C LEU A 7 4.07 16.93 -27.45
N LEU A 8 5.25 16.30 -27.55
CA LEU A 8 5.74 15.37 -26.54
C LEU A 8 6.01 16.09 -25.21
N THR A 9 6.44 17.35 -25.25
CA THR A 9 6.69 18.15 -24.04
C THR A 9 5.39 18.61 -23.38
N VAL A 10 4.42 19.08 -24.16
CA VAL A 10 3.10 19.52 -23.66
C VAL A 10 2.29 18.35 -23.09
N VAL A 11 2.31 17.19 -23.76
CA VAL A 11 1.65 15.98 -23.24
C VAL A 11 2.25 15.58 -21.89
N VAL A 12 3.57 15.62 -21.75
CA VAL A 12 4.24 15.23 -20.49
C VAL A 12 3.93 16.18 -19.33
N ALA A 13 3.92 17.49 -19.57
CA ALA A 13 3.57 18.49 -18.55
C ALA A 13 2.13 18.31 -18.00
N VAL A 14 1.22 17.72 -18.79
CA VAL A 14 -0.17 17.50 -18.42
C VAL A 14 -0.42 16.13 -17.77
N VAL A 15 0.35 15.10 -18.15
CA VAL A 15 0.11 13.71 -17.70
C VAL A 15 0.38 13.54 -16.21
N PHE A 16 1.51 14.02 -15.68
CA PHE A 16 1.86 13.83 -14.26
C PHE A 16 0.84 14.47 -13.29
N PRO A 17 0.42 15.73 -13.47
CA PRO A 17 -0.66 16.33 -12.66
C PRO A 17 -1.99 15.56 -12.76
N ARG A 18 -2.26 14.92 -13.90
CA ARG A 18 -3.47 14.09 -14.07
C ARG A 18 -3.33 12.75 -13.34
N ILE A 19 -2.16 12.12 -13.38
CA ILE A 19 -1.90 10.85 -12.69
C ILE A 19 -1.87 11.03 -11.18
N ARG A 20 -1.25 12.10 -10.69
CA ARG A 20 -1.37 12.53 -9.29
C ARG A 20 -2.82 12.54 -8.83
N ARG A 21 -3.69 13.27 -9.54
CA ARG A 21 -5.11 13.39 -9.20
C ARG A 21 -5.84 12.05 -9.29
N LYS A 22 -5.54 11.25 -10.32
CA LYS A 22 -6.15 9.92 -10.51
C LYS A 22 -5.80 8.95 -9.39
N LEU A 23 -4.52 8.85 -9.01
CA LEU A 23 -4.08 7.93 -7.95
C LEU A 23 -4.56 8.37 -6.56
N VAL A 24 -4.50 9.66 -6.24
CA VAL A 24 -5.10 10.19 -5.01
C VAL A 24 -6.60 9.88 -4.99
N GLY A 25 -7.30 10.10 -6.11
CA GLY A 25 -8.71 9.76 -6.25
C GLY A 25 -8.97 8.27 -6.01
N VAL A 26 -8.17 7.38 -6.61
CA VAL A 26 -8.26 5.93 -6.38
C VAL A 26 -8.12 5.57 -4.91
N LEU A 27 -7.07 6.05 -4.23
CA LEU A 27 -6.87 5.79 -2.80
C LEU A 27 -8.06 6.27 -1.97
N ARG A 28 -8.58 7.48 -2.23
CA ARG A 28 -9.76 8.03 -1.54
C ARG A 28 -11.04 7.27 -1.85
N THR A 29 -11.25 6.83 -3.08
CA THR A 29 -12.42 6.01 -3.46
C THR A 29 -12.39 4.68 -2.75
N VAL A 30 -11.26 3.96 -2.78
CA VAL A 30 -11.12 2.66 -2.09
C VAL A 30 -11.28 2.84 -0.57
N GLN A 31 -10.70 3.90 -0.01
CA GLN A 31 -10.91 4.28 1.40
C GLN A 31 -12.39 4.48 1.75
N GLY A 32 -13.10 5.27 0.94
CA GLY A 32 -14.53 5.54 1.12
C GLY A 32 -15.37 4.27 0.97
N LEU A 33 -15.02 3.38 0.02
CA LEU A 33 -15.70 2.10 -0.15
C LEU A 33 -15.50 1.18 1.05
N ALA A 34 -14.27 1.09 1.59
CA ALA A 34 -14.01 0.29 2.79
C ALA A 34 -14.82 0.80 3.99
N ALA A 35 -14.86 2.12 4.17
CA ALA A 35 -15.59 2.77 5.27
C ALA A 35 -17.12 2.61 5.14
N THR A 36 -17.67 2.82 3.95
CA THR A 36 -19.13 2.77 3.75
C THR A 36 -19.66 1.34 3.72
N SER A 37 -18.92 0.40 3.13
CA SER A 37 -19.32 -1.02 3.11
C SER A 37 -19.03 -1.75 4.41
N GLN A 38 -18.23 -1.17 5.32
CA GLN A 38 -17.74 -1.83 6.54
C GLN A 38 -17.02 -3.15 6.25
N LYS A 39 -16.40 -3.26 5.07
CA LYS A 39 -15.64 -4.44 4.67
C LYS A 39 -14.19 -4.07 4.35
N PRO A 40 -13.21 -4.87 4.78
CA PRO A 40 -11.82 -4.64 4.41
C PRO A 40 -11.62 -4.85 2.90
N LEU A 41 -10.78 -4.00 2.30
CA LEU A 41 -10.41 -4.05 0.90
C LEU A 41 -8.88 -4.15 0.76
N LYS A 42 -8.41 -4.68 -0.35
CA LYS A 42 -7.00 -4.65 -0.75
C LYS A 42 -6.87 -4.02 -2.12
N LEU A 43 -5.94 -3.08 -2.27
CA LEU A 43 -5.52 -2.57 -3.57
C LEU A 43 -4.23 -3.26 -3.97
N TYR A 44 -4.31 -4.14 -4.95
CA TYR A 44 -3.15 -4.76 -5.56
C TYR A 44 -2.50 -3.81 -6.56
N LEU A 45 -1.18 -3.78 -6.54
CA LEU A 45 -0.32 -3.05 -7.45
C LEU A 45 0.66 -4.05 -8.06
N ASP A 46 0.64 -4.19 -9.39
CA ASP A 46 1.64 -4.91 -10.15
C ASP A 46 2.67 -3.89 -10.64
N ILE A 47 3.83 -3.90 -10.00
CA ILE A 47 4.91 -2.93 -10.22
C ILE A 47 5.48 -3.09 -11.63
N ASP A 48 5.61 -4.33 -12.10
CA ASP A 48 6.21 -4.67 -13.38
C ASP A 48 5.29 -4.27 -14.55
N GLN A 49 3.98 -4.53 -14.41
CA GLN A 49 3.00 -4.27 -15.46
C GLN A 49 2.37 -2.87 -15.38
N GLY A 50 2.60 -2.13 -14.28
CA GLY A 50 1.94 -0.84 -14.07
C GLY A 50 0.43 -0.95 -13.96
N THR A 51 -0.08 -2.07 -13.44
CA THR A 51 -1.53 -2.32 -13.28
C THR A 51 -1.93 -2.35 -11.83
N TYR A 52 -3.20 -2.04 -11.55
CA TYR A 52 -3.76 -2.09 -10.21
C TYR A 52 -5.22 -2.52 -10.24
N TRP A 53 -5.64 -3.25 -9.21
CA TRP A 53 -7.01 -3.72 -9.04
C TRP A 53 -7.36 -3.85 -7.55
N MET A 54 -8.64 -3.89 -7.26
CA MET A 54 -9.14 -3.97 -5.89
C MET A 54 -9.77 -5.33 -5.64
N MET A 55 -9.55 -5.88 -4.45
CA MET A 55 -10.20 -7.09 -3.96
C MET A 55 -10.93 -6.79 -2.64
N LEU A 56 -12.10 -7.39 -2.47
CA LEU A 56 -12.85 -7.43 -1.22
C LEU A 56 -12.34 -8.58 -0.36
N VAL A 57 -12.10 -8.33 0.93
CA VAL A 57 -11.68 -9.36 1.87
C VAL A 57 -12.90 -9.79 2.69
N GLU A 58 -13.32 -11.05 2.52
CA GLU A 58 -14.42 -11.67 3.28
C GLU A 58 -13.86 -12.83 4.12
N GLY A 59 -13.57 -12.55 5.39
CA GLY A 59 -12.91 -13.52 6.28
C GLY A 59 -11.47 -13.80 5.81
N LYS A 60 -11.22 -15.01 5.31
CA LYS A 60 -9.92 -15.42 4.75
C LYS A 60 -9.91 -15.45 3.21
N GLU A 61 -11.04 -15.16 2.59
CA GLU A 61 -11.18 -15.18 1.13
C GLU A 61 -11.08 -13.77 0.53
N GLU A 62 -10.58 -13.70 -0.70
CA GLU A 62 -10.58 -12.50 -1.50
C GLU A 62 -11.55 -12.65 -2.68
N ARG A 63 -12.38 -11.63 -2.89
CA ARG A 63 -13.42 -11.62 -3.92
C ARG A 63 -13.35 -10.37 -4.77
N ILE A 64 -13.73 -10.50 -6.03
CA ILE A 64 -13.82 -9.35 -6.93
C ILE A 64 -15.00 -8.48 -6.45
N PRO A 65 -14.82 -7.16 -6.30
CA PRO A 65 -15.91 -6.25 -5.94
C PRO A 65 -17.06 -6.29 -6.95
N LEU A 66 -18.29 -6.16 -6.46
CA LEU A 66 -19.49 -6.17 -7.32
C LEU A 66 -19.57 -4.94 -8.24
N ASP A 67 -18.98 -3.82 -7.81
CA ASP A 67 -18.91 -2.58 -8.60
C ASP A 67 -18.22 -2.84 -9.95
N PRO A 68 -18.93 -2.64 -11.08
CA PRO A 68 -18.37 -2.82 -12.42
C PRO A 68 -17.06 -2.05 -12.65
N ALA A 69 -16.87 -0.91 -11.98
CA ALA A 69 -15.66 -0.10 -12.12
C ALA A 69 -14.39 -0.83 -11.65
N TRP A 70 -14.52 -1.88 -10.84
CA TRP A 70 -13.41 -2.62 -10.23
C TRP A 70 -13.30 -4.08 -10.68
N LYS A 71 -14.17 -4.52 -11.60
CA LYS A 71 -14.11 -5.89 -12.14
C LYS A 71 -12.90 -6.15 -13.03
N ILE A 72 -12.32 -5.09 -13.60
CA ILE A 72 -11.22 -5.18 -14.55
C ILE A 72 -10.00 -4.42 -13.97
N PRO A 73 -8.80 -5.03 -13.99
CA PRO A 73 -7.57 -4.33 -13.64
C PRO A 73 -7.38 -3.07 -14.48
N ARG A 74 -6.90 -2.01 -13.82
CA ARG A 74 -6.66 -0.72 -14.46
C ARG A 74 -5.17 -0.53 -14.68
N SER A 75 -4.80 -0.05 -15.86
CA SER A 75 -3.41 0.25 -16.20
C SER A 75 -3.09 1.72 -15.98
N LEU A 76 -1.85 1.98 -15.59
CA LEU A 76 -1.22 3.28 -15.75
C LEU A 76 -1.03 3.58 -17.26
N PRO A 77 -0.92 4.85 -17.66
CA PRO A 77 -0.47 5.18 -19.01
C PRO A 77 0.92 4.58 -19.27
N GLU A 78 1.20 4.19 -20.52
CA GLU A 78 2.49 3.56 -20.91
C GLU A 78 3.72 4.41 -20.58
N SER A 79 3.55 5.73 -20.50
CA SER A 79 4.62 6.66 -20.14
C SER A 79 4.94 6.70 -18.65
N ILE A 80 4.19 6.00 -17.80
CA ILE A 80 4.28 6.06 -16.33
C ILE A 80 4.54 4.67 -15.77
N ARG A 81 5.51 4.56 -14.87
CA ARG A 81 5.93 3.30 -14.26
C ARG A 81 6.02 3.44 -12.76
N PHE A 82 5.71 2.37 -12.04
CA PHE A 82 6.09 2.27 -10.63
C PHE A 82 7.60 2.03 -10.54
N THR A 83 8.27 2.72 -9.63
CA THR A 83 9.70 2.52 -9.36
C THR A 83 9.94 1.91 -7.99
N GLU A 84 9.12 2.26 -7.01
CA GLU A 84 9.24 1.73 -5.64
C GLU A 84 7.88 1.79 -4.97
N VAL A 85 7.52 0.74 -4.25
CA VAL A 85 6.39 0.69 -3.34
C VAL A 85 6.90 0.27 -1.96
N SER A 86 6.64 1.10 -0.96
CA SER A 86 7.01 0.84 0.43
C SER A 86 5.77 0.69 1.29
N ILE A 87 5.63 -0.43 1.99
CA ILE A 87 4.56 -0.68 2.97
C ILE A 87 5.21 -0.94 4.33
N GLY A 88 5.05 0.01 5.25
CA GLY A 88 5.84 0.00 6.49
C GLY A 88 7.34 0.03 6.21
N GLN A 89 8.04 -1.07 6.53
CA GLN A 89 9.48 -1.26 6.29
C GLN A 89 9.78 -2.10 5.04
N ASP A 90 8.77 -2.74 4.44
CA ASP A 90 8.97 -3.58 3.25
C ASP A 90 9.00 -2.68 2.01
N LYS A 91 10.12 -2.70 1.29
CA LYS A 91 10.34 -1.96 0.05
C LYS A 91 10.39 -2.92 -1.12
N ARG A 92 9.58 -2.66 -2.13
CA ARG A 92 9.47 -3.49 -3.33
C ARG A 92 9.68 -2.65 -4.58
N PHE A 93 10.50 -3.18 -5.48
CA PHE A 93 10.85 -2.56 -6.76
C PHE A 93 10.32 -3.36 -7.96
N SER A 94 9.71 -4.53 -7.70
CA SER A 94 9.15 -5.42 -8.71
C SER A 94 8.09 -6.34 -8.11
N GLY A 95 7.34 -7.01 -8.98
CA GLY A 95 6.30 -7.96 -8.61
C GLY A 95 5.01 -7.30 -8.13
N ARG A 96 4.24 -8.06 -7.36
CA ARG A 96 2.92 -7.66 -6.87
C ARG A 96 2.96 -7.35 -5.38
N VAL A 97 2.35 -6.24 -5.01
CA VAL A 97 2.15 -5.82 -3.63
C VAL A 97 0.68 -5.46 -3.43
N ASN A 98 0.22 -5.46 -2.19
CA ASN A 98 -1.15 -5.05 -1.86
C ASN A 98 -1.14 -4.06 -0.70
N VAL A 99 -1.96 -3.02 -0.81
CA VAL A 99 -2.21 -2.05 0.26
C VAL A 99 -3.55 -2.36 0.90
N SER A 100 -3.57 -2.54 2.21
CA SER A 100 -4.78 -2.85 2.95
C SER A 100 -5.59 -1.60 3.29
N PHE A 101 -6.91 -1.71 3.15
CA PHE A 101 -7.89 -0.71 3.57
C PHE A 101 -8.80 -1.35 4.60
N PHE A 102 -8.82 -0.80 5.80
CA PHE A 102 -9.57 -1.34 6.92
C PHE A 102 -11.04 -0.87 6.86
N ALA A 103 -11.96 -1.67 7.39
CA ALA A 103 -13.41 -1.38 7.39
C ALA A 103 -13.78 -0.04 8.06
N ASN A 104 -12.91 0.51 8.91
CA ASN A 104 -13.08 1.83 9.52
C ASN A 104 -12.57 3.00 8.64
N GLY A 105 -12.17 2.74 7.39
CA GLY A 105 -11.64 3.75 6.49
C GLY A 105 -10.17 4.09 6.72
N ARG A 106 -9.45 3.38 7.60
CA ARG A 106 -7.99 3.54 7.70
C ARG A 106 -7.33 2.89 6.49
N ILE A 107 -6.28 3.52 5.98
CA ILE A 107 -5.44 2.97 4.92
C ILE A 107 -4.13 2.51 5.57
N GLU A 108 -3.63 1.35 5.18
CA GLU A 108 -2.29 0.90 5.53
C GLU A 108 -1.25 1.92 5.05
N PRO A 109 -0.28 2.33 5.90
CA PRO A 109 0.72 3.29 5.50
C PRO A 109 1.54 2.78 4.32
N VAL A 110 1.50 3.54 3.22
CA VAL A 110 2.17 3.19 1.97
C VAL A 110 2.85 4.41 1.38
N THR A 111 4.04 4.22 0.83
CA THR A 111 4.72 5.20 -0.02
C THR A 111 4.89 4.61 -1.42
N LEU A 112 4.43 5.31 -2.43
CA LEU A 112 4.51 4.96 -3.84
C LEU A 112 5.42 5.96 -4.54
N TYR A 113 6.37 5.46 -5.33
CA TYR A 113 7.15 6.25 -6.26
C TYR A 113 6.85 5.81 -7.67
N LEU A 114 6.57 6.80 -8.52
CA LEU A 114 6.36 6.62 -9.95
C LEU A 114 7.29 7.53 -10.72
N THR A 115 7.65 7.12 -11.93
CA THR A 115 8.39 7.98 -12.87
C THR A 115 7.71 8.03 -14.23
N ASP A 116 7.89 9.13 -14.96
CA ASP A 116 7.59 9.18 -16.39
C ASP A 116 8.78 8.72 -17.25
N ALA A 117 8.59 8.75 -18.58
CA ALA A 117 9.61 8.52 -19.58
C ALA A 117 10.81 9.50 -19.54
N LYS A 118 10.71 10.61 -18.81
CA LYS A 118 11.79 11.58 -18.61
C LYS A 118 12.45 11.44 -17.23
N ASN A 119 12.10 10.41 -16.47
CA ASN A 119 12.53 10.17 -15.09
C ASN A 119 12.11 11.27 -14.10
N ASN A 120 11.04 12.02 -14.40
CA ASN A 120 10.44 12.90 -13.38
C ASN A 120 9.82 12.03 -12.29
N LEU A 121 10.06 12.36 -11.02
CA LEU A 121 9.58 11.58 -9.88
C LEU A 121 8.21 12.08 -9.40
N LEU A 122 7.33 11.15 -9.04
CA LEU A 122 6.11 11.41 -8.30
C LEU A 122 6.06 10.49 -7.09
N GLY A 123 6.25 11.07 -5.91
CA GLY A 123 6.02 10.42 -4.61
C GLY A 123 4.59 10.62 -4.14
N LEU A 124 3.92 9.56 -3.73
CA LEU A 124 2.68 9.60 -2.95
C LEU A 124 2.89 8.85 -1.64
N ALA A 125 2.58 9.45 -0.50
CA ALA A 125 2.60 8.76 0.79
C ALA A 125 1.26 8.90 1.50
N VAL A 126 0.82 7.80 2.10
CA VAL A 126 -0.28 7.78 3.05
C VAL A 126 0.31 7.87 4.44
N ASP A 127 -0.03 8.95 5.15
CA ASP A 127 0.44 9.21 6.50
C ASP A 127 -0.17 8.22 7.50
N SER A 128 0.69 7.61 8.32
CA SER A 128 0.28 6.58 9.28
C SER A 128 -0.61 7.08 10.40
N LEU A 129 -0.47 8.37 10.77
CA LEU A 129 -1.15 8.95 11.93
C LEU A 129 -2.50 9.55 11.55
N THR A 130 -2.53 10.25 10.42
CA THR A 130 -3.68 11.06 9.99
C THR A 130 -4.47 10.42 8.85
N GLY A 131 -3.89 9.45 8.13
CA GLY A 131 -4.47 8.94 6.87
C GLY A 131 -4.50 10.00 5.76
N GLY A 132 -3.76 11.09 5.92
CA GLY A 132 -3.57 12.12 4.90
C GLY A 132 -2.74 11.58 3.74
N ILE A 133 -3.08 11.96 2.50
CA ILE A 133 -2.30 11.60 1.32
C ILE A 133 -1.42 12.78 0.96
N ARG A 134 -0.10 12.61 1.14
CA ARG A 134 0.93 13.57 0.72
C ARG A 134 1.37 13.24 -0.69
N VAL A 135 1.68 14.28 -1.46
CA VAL A 135 2.22 14.13 -2.82
C VAL A 135 3.41 15.06 -2.96
N SER A 136 4.49 14.58 -3.58
CA SER A 136 5.70 15.35 -3.85
C SER A 136 6.29 14.94 -5.20
N ASP A 137 7.01 15.86 -5.83
CA ASP A 137 7.90 15.66 -6.97
C ASP A 137 9.33 15.26 -6.54
N GLU A 138 9.58 15.20 -5.23
CA GLU A 138 10.82 14.76 -4.62
C GLU A 138 10.60 13.46 -3.84
N ARG A 139 11.70 12.86 -3.38
CA ARG A 139 11.60 11.74 -2.44
C ARG A 139 11.01 12.26 -1.13
N LEU A 140 9.96 11.59 -0.69
CA LEU A 140 9.35 11.83 0.60
C LEU A 140 10.23 11.20 1.67
N ASP A 141 10.51 11.96 2.71
CA ASP A 141 11.15 11.41 3.89
C ASP A 141 10.30 10.25 4.41
N PRO A 142 10.91 9.09 4.74
CA PRO A 142 10.19 8.00 5.34
C PRO A 142 9.53 8.50 6.64
N PRO A 143 8.30 8.06 6.95
CA PRO A 143 7.62 8.49 8.16
C PRO A 143 8.52 8.22 9.37
N LEU A 144 8.72 9.25 10.20
CA LEU A 144 9.46 9.13 11.46
C LEU A 144 8.80 8.02 12.29
N ASN A 145 9.52 6.92 12.48
CA ASN A 145 9.03 5.82 13.29
C ASN A 145 8.86 6.35 14.73
N PRO A 146 7.67 6.29 15.35
CA PRO A 146 7.57 6.60 16.75
C PRO A 146 8.47 5.62 17.50
N ILE A 147 9.47 6.14 18.21
CA ILE A 147 10.34 5.33 19.08
C ILE A 147 9.41 4.63 20.06
N ILE A 148 9.14 3.34 19.84
CA ILE A 148 8.36 2.54 20.77
C ILE A 148 9.20 2.44 22.03
N PRO A 149 8.78 3.04 23.16
CA PRO A 149 9.57 2.98 24.38
C PRO A 149 9.72 1.51 24.81
N GLU A 150 10.89 1.13 25.34
CA GLU A 150 11.18 -0.25 25.77
C GLU A 150 10.09 -0.84 26.68
N ARG A 151 9.50 -0.01 27.55
CA ARG A 151 8.38 -0.40 28.43
C ARG A 151 7.16 -0.93 27.67
N VAL A 152 6.90 -0.47 26.45
CA VAL A 152 5.75 -0.87 25.63
C VAL A 152 6.09 -2.07 24.75
N ARG A 153 7.37 -2.27 24.39
CA ARG A 153 7.82 -3.46 23.64
C ARG A 153 7.50 -4.77 24.38
N LEU A 154 7.56 -4.75 25.71
CA LEU A 154 7.19 -5.90 26.54
C LEU A 154 5.72 -6.32 26.38
N LEU A 155 4.83 -5.36 26.09
CA LEU A 155 3.39 -5.59 25.93
C LEU A 155 3.01 -6.01 24.51
N LEU A 156 3.88 -5.79 23.52
CA LEU A 156 3.67 -6.16 22.12
C LEU A 156 4.13 -7.59 21.81
N LYS A 157 4.75 -8.28 22.77
CA LYS A 157 5.09 -9.70 22.60
C LYS A 157 3.79 -10.50 22.61
N PRO A 158 3.51 -11.33 21.59
CA PRO A 158 2.38 -12.24 21.65
C PRO A 158 2.55 -13.15 22.87
N ASN A 159 1.52 -13.23 23.72
CA ASN A 159 1.49 -14.13 24.88
C ASN A 159 1.65 -15.59 24.40
N GLN A 160 2.87 -16.10 24.39
CA GLN A 160 3.16 -17.54 24.27
C GLN A 160 3.01 -18.27 25.61
N GLN A 161 2.17 -17.78 26.52
CA GLN A 161 1.90 -18.45 27.79
C GLN A 161 0.40 -18.50 28.01
N GLY A 162 -0.17 -19.58 27.49
CA GLY A 162 -1.56 -19.97 27.65
C GLY A 162 -1.75 -21.42 27.22
N GLY A 163 -1.07 -22.35 27.88
CA GLY A 163 -1.30 -23.78 27.68
C GLY A 163 -0.21 -24.69 28.24
N ALA A 164 -0.63 -25.58 29.14
CA ALA A 164 0.09 -26.72 29.74
C ALA A 164 0.98 -26.39 30.95
N GLY A 165 0.36 -26.58 32.11
CA GLY A 165 0.99 -26.55 33.42
C GLY A 165 2.01 -27.65 33.65
N THR A 166 2.81 -27.35 34.66
CA THR A 166 3.71 -28.22 35.42
C THR A 166 3.15 -29.59 35.76
N SER A 167 3.96 -30.63 35.52
CA SER A 167 4.14 -31.72 36.46
C SER A 167 5.56 -32.28 36.32
N GLN A 168 6.41 -31.89 37.26
CA GLN A 168 7.63 -32.64 37.60
C GLN A 168 7.22 -34.03 38.13
N ARG A 169 7.77 -35.09 37.53
CA ARG A 169 8.10 -36.37 38.18
C ARG A 169 9.52 -36.67 37.70
N GLY A 170 10.56 -36.64 38.53
CA GLY A 170 10.71 -37.42 39.75
C GLY A 170 11.47 -38.69 39.39
N LEU A 171 12.81 -38.62 39.46
CA LEU A 171 13.74 -39.76 39.40
C LEU A 171 13.42 -40.77 40.52
N VAL A 172 13.40 -42.08 40.21
CA VAL A 172 13.83 -43.18 41.11
C VAL A 172 14.38 -44.35 40.25
N PRO A 173 15.49 -45.04 40.66
CA PRO A 173 16.21 -46.06 39.88
C PRO A 173 15.82 -47.54 40.20
N ASN A 174 16.51 -48.49 39.55
CA ASN A 174 16.49 -49.98 39.59
C ASN A 174 15.28 -50.64 38.89
N GLN A 175 15.45 -51.69 38.06
CA GLN A 175 16.41 -52.81 38.07
C GLN A 175 17.08 -53.04 36.72
#